data_AF-A0A224Z9K7-F1
#
_entry.id   AF-A0A224Z9K7-F1
#
_cell.length_a   1.000
_cell.length_b   1.000
_cell.length_c   1.000
_cell.angle_alpha   90.00
_cell.angle_beta   90.00
_cell.angle_gamma   90.00
#
_symmetry.space_group_name_H-M   'P 1'
#
loop_
_entity.id
_entity.type
_entity.pdbx_description
1 polymer ?
#
loop_
_entity_poly.entity_id
_entity_poly.type
_entity_poly.pdbx_seq_one_letter_code
_entity_poly.pdbx_strand_id
1 'polypeptide(L)'
;MTVRLPATISRRNDSVLHRLRLDDAFTRRYAHLIGRADRPNCEPCKVGETLAHIFCDYPLYVTQRKMLTLTLAGIGLTLLSDSCILSAMCDQTE
;
A
#
# COMPACT_ATOMS: atom_id res chain seq x y z
N MET A 1 -12.48 12.88 -0.68
CA MET A 1 -13.55 11.96 -1.17
C MET A 1 -13.61 10.71 -0.31
N THR A 2 -14.74 10.39 0.34
CA THR A 2 -14.87 9.15 1.13
C THR A 2 -15.31 7.99 0.25
N VAL A 3 -14.37 7.13 -0.15
CA VAL A 3 -14.68 5.85 -0.80
C VAL A 3 -15.30 4.92 0.24
N ARG A 4 -16.63 4.78 0.21
CA ARG A 4 -17.36 3.81 1.04
C ARG A 4 -17.07 2.42 0.53
N LEU A 5 -16.49 1.60 1.40
CA LEU A 5 -16.20 0.22 1.09
C LEU A 5 -17.51 -0.57 0.98
N PRO A 6 -17.61 -1.55 0.07
CA PRO A 6 -18.76 -2.43 0.01
C PRO A 6 -19.07 -3.05 1.38
N ALA A 7 -20.35 -3.13 1.74
CA ALA A 7 -20.80 -3.69 3.02
C ALA A 7 -20.38 -5.17 3.23
N THR A 8 -19.91 -5.83 2.18
CA THR A 8 -19.37 -7.20 2.18
C THR A 8 -17.94 -7.30 2.70
N ILE A 9 -17.25 -6.18 2.93
CA ILE A 9 -15.89 -6.18 3.45
C ILE A 9 -15.92 -6.37 4.97
N SER A 10 -15.19 -7.38 5.45
CA SER A 10 -15.07 -7.63 6.89
C SER A 10 -14.46 -6.42 7.61
N ARG A 11 -14.87 -6.20 8.87
CA ARG A 11 -14.32 -5.13 9.73
C ARG A 11 -12.79 -5.17 9.82
N ARG A 12 -12.19 -6.36 9.75
CA ARG A 12 -10.73 -6.55 9.74
C ARG A 12 -10.10 -5.91 8.50
N ASN A 13 -10.67 -6.18 7.33
CA ASN A 13 -10.18 -5.65 6.06
C ASN A 13 -10.42 -4.15 5.96
N ASP A 14 -11.56 -3.67 6.48
CA ASP A 14 -11.86 -2.23 6.58
C ASP A 14 -10.81 -1.49 7.43
N SER A 15 -10.48 -2.03 8.61
CA SER A 15 -9.42 -1.47 9.47
C SER A 15 -8.03 -1.48 8.82
N VAL A 16 -7.72 -2.51 8.03
CA VAL A 16 -6.46 -2.56 7.26
C VAL A 16 -6.47 -1.49 6.17
N LEU A 17 -7.54 -1.40 5.38
CA LEU A 17 -7.67 -0.39 4.31
C LEU A 17 -7.64 1.03 4.85
N HIS A 18 -8.27 1.28 6.00
CA HIS A 18 -8.22 2.58 6.66
C HIS A 18 -6.78 2.97 7.04
N ARG A 19 -6.03 2.05 7.65
CA ARG A 19 -4.62 2.32 8.00
C ARG A 19 -3.74 2.49 6.76
N LEU A 20 -3.97 1.71 5.70
CA LEU A 20 -3.25 1.84 4.43
C LEU A 20 -3.52 3.21 3.78
N ARG A 21 -4.74 3.74 3.90
CA ARG A 21 -5.06 5.08 3.39
C ARG A 21 -4.32 6.20 4.13
N LEU A 22 -4.04 6.01 5.41
CA LEU A 22 -3.39 7.02 6.25
C LEU A 22 -1.86 6.99 6.20
N ASP A 23 -1.24 6.11 5.39
CA ASP A 23 0.22 5.85 5.40
C ASP A 23 0.80 5.50 6.79
N ASP A 24 -0.08 5.09 7.71
CA ASP A 24 0.20 4.71 9.12
C ASP A 24 0.54 3.21 9.23
N ALA A 25 0.08 2.41 8.26
CA ALA A 25 0.11 0.97 8.41
C ALA A 25 1.47 0.36 8.00
N PHE A 26 2.08 -0.39 8.92
CA PHE A 26 3.10 -1.41 8.63
C PHE A 26 4.44 -0.91 8.06
N THR A 27 4.61 0.38 7.80
CA THR A 27 5.87 0.93 7.31
C THR A 27 6.86 1.13 8.46
N ARG A 28 8.14 0.87 8.21
CA ARG A 28 9.24 1.23 9.11
C ARG A 28 9.30 2.71 9.37
N ARG A 29 8.90 3.55 8.42
CA ARG A 29 8.76 4.99 8.63
C ARG A 29 7.82 5.27 9.80
N TYR A 30 6.61 4.70 9.77
CA TYR A 30 5.67 4.86 10.88
C TYR A 30 6.19 4.19 12.16
N ALA A 31 6.72 2.98 12.07
CA ALA A 31 7.30 2.28 13.22
C ALA A 31 8.42 3.10 13.89
N HIS A 32 9.22 3.82 13.11
CA HIS A 32 10.26 4.71 13.60
C HIS A 32 9.66 5.93 14.31
N LEU A 33 8.61 6.55 13.75
CA LEU A 33 7.91 7.67 14.37
C LEU A 33 7.32 7.32 15.76
N ILE A 34 6.84 6.08 15.94
CA ILE A 34 6.32 5.61 17.23
C ILE A 34 7.37 4.93 18.12
N GLY A 35 8.67 5.02 17.77
CA GLY A 35 9.77 4.46 18.56
C GLY A 35 9.84 2.93 18.59
N ARG A 36 9.20 2.25 17.64
CA ARG A 36 9.20 0.79 17.48
C ARG A 36 10.24 0.27 16.48
N ALA A 37 10.91 1.15 15.75
CA ALA A 37 12.01 0.81 14.85
C ALA A 37 13.16 1.83 14.98
N ASP A 38 14.41 1.37 14.90
CA ASP A 38 15.59 2.23 15.03
C ASP A 38 15.78 3.16 13.83
N ARG A 39 15.29 2.76 12.65
CA ARG A 39 15.45 3.51 11.40
C ARG A 39 14.18 3.45 10.55
N PRO A 40 13.85 4.52 9.82
CA PRO A 40 12.67 4.57 8.96
C PRO A 40 12.88 3.86 7.61
N ASN A 41 14.08 3.34 7.36
CA ASN A 41 14.48 2.79 6.08
C ASN A 41 14.21 1.29 5.99
N CYS A 42 13.83 0.86 4.80
CA CYS A 42 13.69 -0.53 4.48
C CYS A 42 15.03 -1.25 4.60
N GLU A 43 15.02 -2.45 5.20
CA GLU A 43 16.25 -3.15 5.55
C GLU A 43 17.04 -3.66 4.34
N PRO A 44 16.41 -4.25 3.31
CA PRO A 44 17.12 -4.69 2.11
C PRO A 44 17.39 -3.53 1.15
N CYS A 45 16.45 -2.61 1.00
CA CYS A 45 16.51 -1.56 -0.02
C CYS A 45 17.25 -0.30 0.45
N LYS A 46 17.40 -0.11 1.76
CA LYS A 46 18.05 1.04 2.42
C LYS A 46 17.46 2.42 2.10
N VAL A 47 16.35 2.48 1.36
CA VAL A 47 15.55 3.69 1.10
C VAL A 47 14.47 3.87 2.16
N GLY A 48 13.86 5.06 2.25
CA GLY A 48 12.73 5.31 3.15
C GLY A 48 11.58 4.34 2.88
N GLU A 49 11.14 3.60 3.90
CA GLU A 49 10.08 2.63 3.74
C GLU A 49 8.72 3.34 3.81
N THR A 50 8.10 3.52 2.65
CA THR A 50 6.73 4.05 2.50
C THR A 50 5.79 2.95 2.02
N LEU A 51 4.48 3.19 2.02
CA LEU A 51 3.55 2.25 1.39
C LEU A 51 3.86 2.07 -0.09
N ALA A 52 4.21 3.15 -0.80
CA ALA A 52 4.62 3.06 -2.20
C ALA A 52 5.82 2.12 -2.36
N HIS A 53 6.82 2.25 -1.49
CA HIS A 53 7.96 1.35 -1.49
C HIS A 53 7.53 -0.10 -1.28
N ILE A 54 6.74 -0.40 -0.24
CA ILE A 54 6.30 -1.77 0.09
C ILE A 54 5.49 -2.38 -1.06
N PHE A 55 4.52 -1.64 -1.58
CA PHE A 55 3.57 -2.18 -2.55
C PHE A 55 4.16 -2.22 -3.95
N CYS A 56 4.86 -1.18 -4.41
CA CYS A 56 5.30 -1.03 -5.80
C CYS A 56 6.76 -1.43 -6.02
N ASP A 57 7.67 -1.03 -5.12
CA ASP A 57 9.12 -1.15 -5.39
C ASP A 57 9.75 -2.36 -4.71
N TYR A 58 9.17 -2.83 -3.60
CA TYR A 58 9.84 -3.76 -2.71
C TYR A 58 9.98 -5.13 -3.40
N PRO A 59 11.21 -5.67 -3.53
CA PRO A 59 11.45 -6.89 -4.29
C PRO A 59 10.72 -8.12 -3.74
N LEU A 60 10.49 -8.17 -2.42
CA LEU A 60 9.87 -9.31 -1.75
C LEU A 60 8.46 -9.59 -2.26
N TYR A 61 7.73 -8.55 -2.69
CA TYR A 61 6.34 -8.67 -3.12
C TYR A 61 6.14 -8.72 -4.64
N VAL A 62 7.22 -8.92 -5.40
CA VAL A 62 7.16 -8.94 -6.88
C VAL A 62 6.21 -10.01 -7.42
N THR A 63 6.16 -11.18 -6.79
CA THR A 63 5.28 -12.28 -7.21
C THR A 63 3.81 -11.93 -6.98
N GLN A 64 3.50 -11.35 -5.83
CA GLN A 64 2.17 -10.91 -5.44
C GLN A 64 1.68 -9.77 -6.35
N ARG A 65 2.56 -8.81 -6.67
CA ARG A 65 2.27 -7.76 -7.66
C ARG A 65 1.90 -8.36 -9.01
N LYS A 66 2.72 -9.28 -9.53
CA LYS A 66 2.43 -9.95 -10.81
C LYS A 66 1.08 -10.67 -10.78
N MET A 67 0.76 -11.38 -9.70
CA MET A 67 -0.55 -12.03 -9.54
C MET A 67 -1.70 -11.02 -9.52
N LEU A 68 -1.54 -9.91 -8.80
CA LEU A 68 -2.53 -8.84 -8.76
C LEU A 68 -2.74 -8.25 -10.16
N THR A 69 -1.67 -7.91 -10.88
CA THR A 69 -1.74 -7.39 -12.26
C THR A 69 -2.46 -8.36 -13.19
N LEU A 70 -2.14 -9.67 -13.12
CA LEU A 70 -2.81 -10.69 -13.92
C LEU A 70 -4.31 -10.80 -13.59
N THR A 71 -4.66 -10.72 -12.31
CA THR A 71 -6.04 -10.78 -11.84
C THR A 71 -6.83 -9.57 -12.33
N LEU A 72 -6.25 -8.36 -12.20
CA LEU A 72 -6.85 -7.11 -12.69
C LEU A 72 -7.00 -7.09 -14.21
N ALA A 73 -6.01 -7.60 -14.94
CA ALA A 73 -6.08 -7.76 -16.40
C ALA A 73 -7.21 -8.70 -16.81
N GLY A 74 -7.39 -9.82 -16.09
CA GLY A 74 -8.50 -10.76 -16.31
C GLY A 74 -9.90 -10.17 -16.07
N ILE A 75 -10.01 -9.10 -15.27
CA ILE A 75 -11.25 -8.37 -14.99
C ILE A 75 -11.42 -7.16 -15.94
N GLY A 76 -10.48 -6.94 -16.87
CA GLY A 76 -10.53 -5.86 -17.87
C GLY A 76 -9.97 -4.52 -17.37
N LEU A 77 -9.34 -4.48 -16.20
CA LEU A 77 -8.71 -3.28 -15.63
C LEU A 77 -7.23 -3.18 -16.05
N THR A 78 -6.99 -3.14 -17.37
CA THR A 78 -5.64 -3.16 -17.97
C THR A 78 -4.88 -1.83 -17.86
N LEU A 79 -5.55 -0.75 -17.43
CA LEU A 79 -4.99 0.61 -17.34
C LEU A 79 -4.51 1.02 -15.95
N LEU A 80 -4.65 0.16 -14.92
CA LEU A 80 -4.10 0.44 -13.60
C LEU A 80 -2.59 0.17 -13.60
N SER A 81 -1.83 1.12 -14.14
CA SER A 81 -0.39 1.17 -13.92
C SER A 81 -0.07 1.34 -12.42
N ASP A 82 1.12 0.96 -11.98
CA ASP A 82 1.55 1.11 -10.59
C ASP A 82 1.34 2.56 -10.08
N SER A 83 1.47 3.55 -10.96
CA SER A 83 1.20 4.97 -10.65
C SER A 83 -0.28 5.30 -10.45
N CYS A 84 -1.23 4.58 -11.06
CA CYS A 84 -2.67 4.77 -10.83
C CYS A 84 -3.11 4.22 -9.46
N ILE A 85 -2.47 3.15 -9.00
CA ILE A 85 -2.70 2.62 -7.64
C ILE A 85 -2.15 3.62 -6.63
N LEU A 86 -0.95 4.16 -6.89
CA LEU A 86 -0.33 5.18 -6.05
C LEU A 86 -1.09 6.50 -6.03
N SER A 87 -1.65 6.96 -7.16
CA SER A 87 -2.45 8.20 -7.21
C SER A 87 -3.77 8.04 -6.43
N ALA A 88 -4.43 6.88 -6.56
CA ALA A 88 -5.62 6.57 -5.78
C ALA A 88 -5.33 6.49 -4.26
N MET A 89 -4.08 6.24 -3.88
CA MET A 89 -3.62 6.28 -2.48
C MET A 89 -3.14 7.68 -2.05
N CYS A 90 -2.58 8.49 -2.96
CA CYS A 90 -2.04 9.83 -2.68
C CYS A 90 -3.09 10.96 -2.65
N ASP A 91 -4.25 10.82 -3.31
CA ASP A 91 -5.34 11.83 -3.32
C ASP A 91 -6.00 12.08 -1.94
N GLN A 92 -5.39 11.61 -0.84
CA GLN A 92 -5.90 11.74 0.53
C GLN A 92 -4.99 12.54 1.47
N THR A 93 -3.89 13.10 0.97
CA THR A 93 -3.08 14.09 1.72
C THR A 93 -3.33 15.50 1.21
N GLU A 94 -4.46 16.07 1.60
CA GLU A 94 -4.63 17.52 1.80
C GLU A 94 -5.30 17.75 3.16
#